data_AF-R6TSG2-F1
#
_entry.id   AF-R6TSG2-F1
#
_cell.length_a   1.000
_cell.length_b   1.000
_cell.length_c   1.000
_cell.angle_alpha   90.00
_cell.angle_beta   90.00
_cell.angle_gamma   90.00
#
_symmetry.space_group_name_H-M   'P 1'
#
loop_
_entity.id
_entity.type
_entity.pdbx_description
1 polymer ?
#
loop_
_entity_poly.entity_id
_entity_poly.type
_entity_poly.pdbx_seq_one_letter_code
_entity_poly.pdbx_strand_id
1 'polypeptide(L)' 'MSNTVKIVGIDCSISEAIRYALGGGKIIVPEEKGGKASFELINFTRREAKQIYKEIFNGTNTKARLVFNR' A
#
# COMPACT_ATOMS: atom_id res chain seq x y z
N MET A 1 11.27 -0.91 21.35
CA MET A 1 10.70 -2.15 20.80
C MET A 1 10.54 -1.93 19.30
N SER A 2 11.28 -2.66 18.47
CA SER A 2 11.17 -2.52 17.00
C SER A 2 9.97 -3.31 16.51
N ASN A 3 8.95 -2.62 16.01
CA ASN A 3 7.84 -3.24 15.28
C ASN A 3 8.33 -3.60 13.88
N THR A 4 8.88 -4.80 13.70
CA THR A 4 9.26 -5.30 12.37
C THR A 4 8.01 -5.76 11.62
N VAL A 5 7.60 -4.98 10.61
CA VAL A 5 6.57 -5.38 9.64
C VAL A 5 7.30 -5.99 8.44
N LYS A 6 7.21 -7.32 8.26
CA LYS A 6 7.68 -7.98 7.05
C LYS A 6 6.57 -7.95 6.02
N ILE A 7 6.69 -7.09 5.01
CA ILE A 7 5.86 -7.18 3.80
C ILE A 7 6.48 -8.29 2.96
N VAL A 8 5.82 -9.45 2.89
CA VAL A 8 6.20 -10.52 1.97
C VAL A 8 5.76 -10.09 0.58
N GLY A 9 6.62 -9.38 -0.12
CA GLY A 9 6.45 -9.13 -1.55
C GLY A 9 6.48 -10.48 -2.25
N ILE A 10 5.37 -10.88 -2.87
CA ILE A 10 5.43 -11.97 -3.85
C ILE A 10 6.27 -11.40 -4.99
N ASP A 11 7.47 -11.95 -5.19
CA ASP A 11 8.24 -11.69 -6.41
C ASP A 11 7.40 -12.21 -7.58
N CYS A 12 6.70 -11.30 -8.24
CA CYS A 12 5.86 -11.59 -9.39
C CYS A 12 6.16 -10.59 -10.49
N SER A 13 5.99 -11.05 -11.73
CA SER A 13 6.05 -10.17 -12.89
C SER A 13 4.92 -9.14 -12.83
N ILE A 14 5.12 -7.99 -13.49
CA ILE A 14 4.07 -6.96 -13.64
C ILE A 14 2.78 -7.57 -14.19
N SER A 15 2.88 -8.49 -15.16
CA SER A 15 1.72 -9.16 -15.74
C SER A 15 0.96 -10.03 -14.73
N GLU A 16 1.65 -10.68 -13.80
CA GLU A 16 1.01 -11.45 -12.73
C GLU A 16 0.31 -10.55 -11.72
N ALA A 17 0.96 -9.44 -11.32
CA ALA A 17 0.35 -8.44 -10.47
C ALA A 17 -0.94 -7.87 -11.12
N ILE A 18 -0.91 -7.55 -12.41
CA ILE A 18 -2.10 -7.07 -13.14
C ILE A 18 -3.20 -8.13 -13.14
N ARG A 19 -2.88 -9.39 -13.49
CA ARG A 19 -3.87 -10.48 -13.47
C ARG A 19 -4.49 -10.68 -12.09
N TYR A 20 -3.68 -10.62 -11.04
CA TYR A 20 -4.15 -10.71 -9.67
C TYR A 20 -5.09 -9.55 -9.31
N ALA A 21 -4.74 -8.32 -9.68
CA ALA A 21 -5.58 -7.15 -9.47
C ALA A 21 -6.92 -7.27 -10.22
N LEU A 22 -6.89 -7.69 -11.48
CA LEU A 22 -8.10 -7.88 -12.29
C LEU A 22 -9.00 -9.00 -11.71
N GLY A 23 -8.42 -9.98 -11.02
CA GLY A 23 -9.14 -10.99 -10.25
C GLY A 23 -9.73 -10.50 -8.92
N GLY A 24 -9.63 -9.21 -8.60
CA GLY A 24 -10.09 -8.62 -7.33
C GLY A 24 -9.09 -8.70 -6.18
N GLY A 25 -7.86 -9.16 -6.46
CA GLY A 25 -6.77 -9.19 -5.50
C GLY A 25 -6.34 -7.78 -5.07
N LYS A 26 -5.95 -7.63 -3.80
CA LYS A 26 -5.53 -6.34 -3.22
C LYS A 26 -4.03 -6.15 -3.36
N ILE A 27 -3.61 -4.99 -3.86
CA ILE A 27 -2.20 -4.70 -4.14
C ILE A 27 -1.80 -3.36 -3.53
N ILE A 28 -0.63 -3.34 -2.89
CA ILE A 28 0.04 -2.12 -2.43
C ILE A 28 1.25 -1.90 -3.34
N VAL A 29 1.25 -0.80 -4.07
CA VAL A 29 2.34 -0.44 -4.98
C VAL A 29 3.17 0.66 -4.32
N PRO A 30 4.45 0.43 -3.98
CA PRO A 30 5.32 1.50 -3.51
C PRO A 30 5.58 2.49 -4.64
N GLU A 31 5.52 3.77 -4.33
CA GLU A 31 5.74 4.87 -5.28
C GLU A 31 6.65 5.94 -4.67
N GLU A 32 7.13 6.84 -5.52
CA GLU A 32 7.75 8.08 -5.11
C GLU A 32 7.01 9.26 -5.74
N LYS A 33 6.53 10.19 -4.92
CA LYS A 33 5.83 11.38 -5.39
C LYS A 33 6.49 12.65 -4.87
N GLY A 34 7.28 13.29 -5.72
CA GLY A 34 7.99 14.53 -5.40
C GLY A 34 9.08 14.32 -4.35
N GLY A 35 9.92 13.29 -4.51
CA GLY A 35 11.03 13.00 -3.59
C GLY A 35 10.62 12.38 -2.25
N LYS A 36 9.34 12.00 -2.09
CA LYS A 36 8.81 11.41 -0.87
C LYS A 36 8.24 10.03 -1.15
N ALA A 37 8.56 9.09 -0.28
CA ALA A 37 7.98 7.75 -0.31
C ALA A 37 6.45 7.84 -0.20
N SER A 38 5.76 7.16 -1.11
CA SER A 38 4.31 7.00 -1.14
C SER A 38 3.94 5.58 -1.53
N PHE A 39 2.64 5.30 -1.56
CA PHE A 39 2.12 4.04 -2.08
C PHE A 39 0.73 4.25 -2.67
N GLU A 40 0.41 3.44 -3.68
CA GLU A 40 -0.93 3.31 -4.25
C GLU A 40 -1.59 2.02 -3.73
N LEU A 41 -2.91 2.08 -3.48
CA LEU A 41 -3.73 0.99 -2.97
C LEU A 41 -4.76 0.58 -4.02
N ILE A 42 -4.59 -0.60 -4.62
CA ILE A 42 -5.49 -1.13 -5.66
C ILE A 42 -6.46 -2.15 -5.03
N ASN A 43 -7.74 -2.06 -5.37
CA ASN A 43 -8.85 -2.90 -4.86
C ASN A 43 -9.10 -2.80 -3.34
N PHE A 44 -8.67 -1.72 -2.72
CA PHE A 44 -9.03 -1.41 -1.33
C PHE A 44 -10.28 -0.55 -1.26
N THR A 45 -11.14 -0.85 -0.29
CA THR A 45 -12.21 0.08 0.07
C THR A 45 -11.64 1.30 0.79
N ARG A 46 -12.40 2.40 0.80
CA ARG A 46 -12.03 3.60 1.57
C ARG A 46 -11.83 3.32 3.07
N ARG A 47 -12.58 2.37 3.64
CA ARG A 47 -12.48 1.99 5.05
C ARG A 47 -11.15 1.31 5.33
N GLU A 48 -10.77 0.34 4.51
CA GLU A 48 -9.52 -0.40 4.66
C GLU A 48 -8.31 0.53 4.44
N ALA A 49 -8.37 1.38 3.43
CA ALA A 49 -7.34 2.37 3.15
C ALA A 49 -7.09 3.30 4.36
N LYS A 50 -8.15 3.71 5.07
CA LYS A 50 -8.05 4.50 6.31
C LYS A 50 -7.44 3.71 7.47
N GLN A 51 -7.72 2.41 7.58
CA GLN A 51 -7.15 1.55 8.61
C GLN A 51 -5.64 1.36 8.39
N ILE A 52 -5.23 1.04 7.17
CA ILE A 52 -3.82 0.92 6.77
C ILE A 52 -3.06 2.22 7.08
N TYR A 53 -3.64 3.36 6.72
CA TYR A 53 -3.08 4.66 7.05
C TYR A 53 -2.83 4.84 8.55
N LYS A 54 -3.82 4.48 9.38
CA LYS A 54 -3.73 4.59 10.84
C LYS A 54 -2.65 3.67 11.40
N GLU A 55 -2.54 2.45 10.88
CA GLU A 55 -1.50 1.49 11.28
C GLU A 55 -0.09 2.00 10.94
N ILE A 56 0.11 2.52 9.73
CA ILE A 56 1.40 3.11 9.33
C ILE A 56 1.73 4.31 10.22
N PHE A 57 0.79 5.22 10.44
CA PHE A 57 1.00 6.38 11.29
C PHE A 57 1.37 5.96 12.72
N ASN A 58 0.65 5.00 13.30
CA ASN A 58 0.93 4.52 14.66
C ASN A 58 2.28 3.78 14.76
N GLY A 59 2.66 3.04 13.72
CA GLY A 59 3.92 2.28 13.71
C GLY A 59 5.17 3.13 13.44
N THR A 60 5.01 4.26 12.74
CA THR A 60 6.15 5.07 12.25
C THR A 60 6.17 6.50 12.77
N ASN A 61 5.11 6.94 13.46
CA ASN A 61 4.82 8.35 13.78
C ASN A 61 4.91 9.30 12.56
N THR A 62 4.79 8.75 11.35
CA THR A 62 4.94 9.50 10.10
C THR A 62 3.57 9.71 9.46
N LYS A 63 3.22 10.98 9.22
CA LYS A 63 2.02 11.33 8.45
C LYS A 63 2.26 10.98 6.99
N ALA A 64 1.81 9.79 6.57
CA ALA A 64 1.69 9.49 5.15
C ALA A 64 0.62 10.41 4.51
N ARG A 65 0.48 10.42 3.19
CA ARG A 65 -0.66 11.05 2.53
C ARG A 65 -1.52 9.97 1.89
N LEU A 66 -2.77 9.84 2.34
CA LEU A 66 -3.71 8.93 1.69
C LEU A 66 -4.22 9.57 0.41
N VAL A 67 -3.81 9.03 -0.74
CA VAL A 67 -4.27 9.46 -2.07
C VAL A 67 -5.27 8.43 -2.57
N PHE A 68 -6.49 8.88 -2.90
CA PHE A 68 -7.47 8.06 -3.61
C PHE A 68 -7.47 8.48 -5.06
N ASN A 69 -6.96 7.64 -5.96
CA ASN A 69 -7.24 7.78 -7.38
C ASN A 69 -8.61 7.15 -7.67
N ARG A 70 -9.46 7.89 -8.39
CA ARG A 70 -10.78 7.43 -8.85
C ARG A 70 -10.65 6.71 -10.17
#